data_AF-A0A1J3G0P1-F1
#
_entry.id   AF-A0A1J3G0P1-F1
#
_cell.length_a   1.000
_cell.length_b   1.000
_cell.length_c   1.000
_cell.angle_alpha   90.00
_cell.angle_beta   90.00
_cell.angle_gamma   90.00
#
_symmetry.space_group_name_H-M   'P 1'
#
loop_
_entity.id
_entity.type
_entity.pdbx_description
1 polymer ?
#
loop_
_entity_poly.entity_id
_entity_poly.type
_entity_poly.pdbx_seq_one_letter_code
_entity_poly.pdbx_strand_id
1 'polypeptide(L)'
;SSSTSSSSFCCISSLFSTGNRDEARRFIGAVNSLHSVMVKLVSVNPASMKLVRAENLMKISMNHLSKEFYRILKSNRRYLDPESVSVRSRISDSESDGEFEIPKSKGGRGDEEDADAMADLKMIADCMTSSGYGKECFRIYKKIRKSIIVEALDQLGFENLSF
;
A
#
# COMPACT_ATOMS: atom_id res chain seq x y z
N SER A 1 45.00 -5.97 11.42
CA SER A 1 44.10 -5.35 10.44
C SER A 1 43.22 -6.42 9.84
N SER A 2 42.01 -6.59 10.37
CA SER A 2 41.09 -7.64 9.93
C SER A 2 39.92 -6.98 9.25
N SER A 3 39.99 -6.94 7.91
CA SER A 3 38.94 -6.45 7.03
C SER A 3 37.74 -7.40 7.13
N THR A 4 36.72 -7.01 7.89
CA THR A 4 35.45 -7.73 7.89
C THR A 4 34.77 -7.50 6.55
N SER A 5 34.69 -8.57 5.78
CA SER A 5 33.90 -8.64 4.55
C SER A 5 32.48 -8.19 4.85
N SER A 6 32.07 -7.08 4.24
CA SER A 6 30.67 -6.68 4.15
C SER A 6 29.95 -7.73 3.29
N SER A 7 29.57 -8.82 3.93
CA SER A 7 28.59 -9.76 3.42
C SER A 7 27.35 -8.94 3.11
N SER A 8 27.05 -8.76 1.83
CA SER A 8 25.85 -8.10 1.33
C SER A 8 24.64 -8.81 1.92
N PHE A 9 24.18 -8.36 3.08
CA PHE A 9 22.87 -8.69 3.61
C PHE A 9 21.86 -8.13 2.61
N CYS A 10 21.53 -8.93 1.60
CA CYS A 10 20.32 -8.80 0.81
C CYS A 10 19.11 -9.12 1.71
N CYS A 11 19.03 -8.47 2.87
CA CYS A 11 17.80 -8.35 3.61
C CYS A 11 16.91 -7.48 2.74
N ILE A 12 16.05 -8.13 1.94
CA ILE A 12 14.58 -8.05 1.93
C ILE A 12 14.00 -6.80 2.65
N SER A 13 14.58 -5.64 2.41
CA SER A 13 14.19 -4.39 3.04
C SER A 13 12.99 -3.86 2.29
N SER A 14 12.04 -3.28 3.01
CA SER A 14 10.87 -2.70 2.38
C SER A 14 11.25 -1.62 1.39
N LEU A 15 10.65 -1.65 0.19
CA LEU A 15 10.79 -0.55 -0.75
C LEU A 15 10.20 0.72 -0.12
N PHE A 16 9.10 0.58 0.62
CA PHE A 16 8.45 1.64 1.38
C PHE A 16 8.93 1.68 2.84
N SER A 17 10.23 1.50 3.08
CA SER A 17 10.81 1.80 4.39
C SER A 17 11.12 3.31 4.49
N THR A 18 11.22 3.85 5.70
CA THR A 18 11.51 5.27 5.95
C THR A 18 12.77 5.75 5.21
N GLY A 19 13.79 4.90 5.06
CA GLY A 19 15.03 5.22 4.36
C GLY A 19 14.97 5.09 2.82
N ASN A 20 13.91 4.51 2.26
CA ASN A 20 13.82 4.15 0.84
C ASN A 20 12.66 4.82 0.09
N ARG A 21 11.93 5.76 0.70
CA ARG A 21 10.71 6.36 0.11
C ARG A 21 10.96 7.04 -1.24
N ASP A 22 12.12 7.65 -1.45
CA ASP A 22 12.50 8.21 -2.75
C ASP A 22 12.59 7.15 -3.84
N GLU A 23 13.16 5.99 -3.50
CA GLU A 23 13.26 4.87 -4.41
C GLU A 23 11.88 4.25 -4.68
N ALA A 24 11.01 4.20 -3.67
CA ALA A 24 9.61 3.80 -3.86
C ALA A 24 8.88 4.72 -4.84
N ARG A 25 9.05 6.05 -4.71
CA ARG A 25 8.45 7.04 -5.63
C ARG A 25 8.97 6.87 -7.06
N ARG A 26 10.28 6.66 -7.23
CA ARG A 26 10.90 6.39 -8.54
C ARG A 26 10.37 5.11 -9.15
N PHE A 27 10.26 4.04 -8.36
CA PHE A 27 9.71 2.76 -8.79
C PHE A 27 8.27 2.92 -9.29
N ILE A 28 7.40 3.59 -8.53
CA ILE A 28 6.02 3.89 -8.94
C ILE A 28 5.99 4.71 -10.23
N GLY A 29 6.83 5.74 -10.34
CA GLY A 29 6.96 6.55 -11.56
C GLY A 29 7.39 5.73 -12.78
N ALA A 30 8.34 4.80 -12.61
CA ALA A 30 8.79 3.89 -13.67
C ALA A 30 7.68 2.92 -14.10
N VAL A 31 6.89 2.40 -13.15
CA VAL A 31 5.74 1.53 -13.42
C VAL A 31 4.65 2.28 -14.19
N ASN A 32 4.31 3.51 -13.78
CA ASN A 32 3.34 4.34 -14.48
C ASN A 32 3.79 4.67 -15.91
N SER A 33 5.09 4.96 -16.08
CA SER A 33 5.69 5.19 -17.39
C SER A 33 5.65 3.95 -18.27
N LEU A 34 5.96 2.77 -17.70
CA LEU A 34 5.85 1.48 -18.39
C LEU A 34 4.41 1.24 -18.87
N HIS A 35 3.42 1.44 -18.00
CA HIS A 35 2.00 1.28 -18.36
C HIS A 35 1.60 2.23 -19.49
N SER A 36 1.96 3.52 -19.40
CA SER A 36 1.67 4.53 -20.42
C SER A 36 2.28 4.16 -21.78
N VAL A 37 3.52 3.68 -21.80
CA VAL A 37 4.19 3.22 -23.02
C VAL A 37 3.53 1.97 -23.58
N MET A 38 3.14 1.01 -22.72
CA MET A 38 2.42 -0.19 -23.17
C MET A 38 1.10 0.16 -23.86
N VAL A 39 0.27 1.01 -23.25
CA VAL A 39 -1.01 1.45 -23.83
C VAL A 39 -0.81 2.10 -25.20
N LYS A 40 0.20 2.96 -25.34
CA LYS A 40 0.53 3.59 -26.64
C LYS A 40 1.06 2.57 -27.65
N LEU A 41 1.91 1.64 -27.22
CA LEU A 41 2.54 0.66 -28.10
C LEU A 41 1.53 -0.33 -28.66
N VAL A 42 0.53 -0.74 -27.88
CA VAL A 42 -0.57 -1.61 -28.35
C VAL A 42 -1.28 -0.98 -29.55
N SER A 43 -1.55 0.32 -29.53
CA SER A 43 -2.23 1.03 -30.61
C SER A 43 -1.37 1.18 -31.88
N VAL A 44 -0.04 1.23 -31.74
CA VAL A 44 0.89 1.46 -32.87
C VAL A 44 1.39 0.15 -33.47
N ASN A 45 1.73 -0.83 -32.64
CA ASN A 45 2.27 -2.11 -33.08
C ASN A 45 1.92 -3.23 -32.08
N PRO A 46 0.72 -3.83 -32.19
CA PRO A 46 0.26 -4.86 -31.26
C PRO A 46 1.06 -6.17 -31.34
N ALA A 47 1.76 -6.44 -32.45
CA ALA A 47 2.58 -7.64 -32.64
C ALA A 47 4.03 -7.49 -32.15
N SER A 48 4.36 -6.36 -31.49
CA SER A 48 5.73 -6.07 -31.06
C SER A 48 6.18 -7.02 -29.94
N MET A 49 7.32 -7.69 -30.11
CA MET A 49 7.97 -8.47 -29.05
C MET A 49 8.34 -7.63 -27.82
N LYS A 50 8.48 -6.30 -27.98
CA LYS A 50 8.69 -5.38 -26.85
C LYS A 50 7.46 -5.33 -25.93
N LEU A 51 6.26 -5.55 -26.45
CA LEU A 51 5.04 -5.61 -25.66
C LEU A 51 5.05 -6.82 -24.73
N VAL A 52 5.45 -8.00 -25.23
CA VAL A 52 5.59 -9.21 -24.41
C VAL A 52 6.57 -8.98 -23.24
N ARG A 53 7.71 -8.33 -23.50
CA ARG A 53 8.67 -7.98 -22.45
C ARG A 53 8.09 -6.97 -21.45
N ALA A 54 7.38 -5.96 -21.93
CA ALA A 54 6.74 -4.95 -21.10
C ALA A 54 5.64 -5.54 -20.21
N GLU A 55 4.81 -6.46 -20.74
CA GLU A 55 3.81 -7.19 -19.97
C GLU A 55 4.43 -8.02 -18.84
N ASN A 56 5.55 -8.70 -19.11
CA ASN A 56 6.26 -9.46 -18.08
C ASN A 56 6.82 -8.54 -16.99
N LEU A 57 7.42 -7.41 -17.37
CA LEU A 57 7.87 -6.40 -16.39
C LEU A 57 6.70 -5.85 -15.58
N MET A 58 5.57 -5.58 -16.21
CA MET A 58 4.36 -5.11 -15.53
C MET A 58 3.87 -6.13 -14.49
N LYS A 59 3.77 -7.41 -14.85
CA LYS A 59 3.37 -8.50 -13.93
C LYS A 59 4.32 -8.60 -12.73
N ILE A 60 5.63 -8.52 -12.96
CA ILE A 60 6.63 -8.58 -11.90
C ILE A 60 6.48 -7.37 -10.97
N SER A 61 6.36 -6.16 -11.53
CA SER A 61 6.18 -4.94 -10.76
C SER A 61 4.90 -4.96 -9.93
N MET A 62 3.79 -5.42 -10.50
CA MET A 62 2.51 -5.52 -9.79
C MET A 62 2.53 -6.59 -8.70
N ASN A 63 3.23 -7.70 -8.92
CA ASN A 63 3.48 -8.69 -7.87
C ASN A 63 4.30 -8.08 -6.71
N HIS A 64 5.29 -7.26 -7.03
CA HIS A 64 6.10 -6.57 -6.03
C HIS A 64 5.25 -5.57 -5.22
N LEU A 65 4.49 -4.70 -5.89
CA LEU A 65 3.56 -3.77 -5.24
C LEU A 65 2.51 -4.48 -4.39
N SER A 66 1.99 -5.62 -4.85
CA SER A 66 1.07 -6.44 -4.05
C SER A 66 1.67 -6.90 -2.72
N LYS A 67 2.95 -7.31 -2.74
CA LYS A 67 3.68 -7.74 -1.53
C LYS A 67 3.96 -6.57 -0.60
N GLU A 68 4.35 -5.43 -1.16
CA GLU A 68 4.53 -4.16 -0.43
C GLU A 68 3.22 -3.75 0.25
N PHE A 69 2.12 -3.69 -0.50
CA PHE A 69 0.79 -3.35 -0.01
C PHE A 69 0.35 -4.26 1.14
N TYR A 70 0.51 -5.58 0.97
CA TYR A 70 0.24 -6.55 2.03
C TYR A 70 1.08 -6.30 3.28
N ARG A 71 2.39 -6.05 3.11
CA ARG A 71 3.29 -5.82 4.24
C ARG A 71 2.89 -4.57 5.01
N ILE A 72 2.65 -3.45 4.34
CA ILE A 72 2.26 -2.20 4.99
C ILE A 72 0.92 -2.37 5.73
N LEU A 73 -0.09 -2.99 5.10
CA LEU A 73 -1.37 -3.27 5.76
C LEU A 73 -1.21 -4.19 6.98
N LYS A 74 -0.34 -5.20 6.90
CA LYS A 74 -0.11 -6.14 8.01
C LYS A 74 0.64 -5.49 9.17
N SER A 75 1.57 -4.58 8.89
CA SER A 75 2.31 -3.85 9.94
C SER A 75 1.45 -2.76 10.61
N ASN A 76 0.46 -2.21 9.92
CA ASN A 76 -0.38 -1.10 10.40
C ASN A 76 -1.79 -1.54 10.83
N ARG A 77 -1.91 -2.76 11.40
CA ARG A 77 -3.20 -3.39 11.75
C ARG A 77 -4.11 -2.54 12.64
N ARG A 78 -3.54 -1.71 13.52
CA ARG A 78 -4.30 -0.86 14.46
C ARG A 78 -5.21 0.17 13.76
N TYR A 79 -4.91 0.55 12.52
CA TYR A 79 -5.69 1.51 11.73
C TYR A 79 -6.76 0.88 10.84
N LEU A 80 -6.81 -0.45 10.82
CA LEU A 80 -7.83 -1.19 10.10
C LEU A 80 -9.00 -1.59 11.04
N ASP A 81 -9.09 -0.95 12.20
CA ASP A 81 -10.26 -1.00 13.06
C ASP A 81 -11.40 -0.14 12.47
N PRO A 82 -12.65 -0.63 12.39
CA PRO A 82 -13.80 0.14 11.91
C PRO A 82 -13.97 1.53 12.54
N GLU A 83 -13.61 1.73 13.82
CA GLU A 83 -13.69 3.03 14.50
C GLU A 83 -12.75 4.09 13.88
N SER A 84 -11.53 3.71 13.47
CA SER A 84 -10.51 4.65 13.00
C SER A 84 -10.75 5.16 11.56
N VAL A 85 -11.45 4.38 10.73
CA VAL A 85 -11.70 4.72 9.30
C VAL A 85 -12.91 5.64 9.13
N SER A 86 -13.92 5.53 10.02
CA SER A 86 -15.17 6.31 9.96
C SER A 86 -14.99 7.78 10.37
N VAL A 87 -14.02 8.06 11.23
CA VAL A 87 -13.72 9.41 11.69
C VAL A 87 -12.94 10.21 10.63
N ARG A 88 -12.04 9.58 9.89
CA ARG A 88 -11.15 10.30 8.96
C ARG A 88 -11.72 10.56 7.56
N SER A 89 -12.67 9.76 7.08
CA SER A 89 -13.38 10.08 5.81
C SER A 89 -14.11 11.43 5.85
N ARG A 90 -14.42 11.93 7.05
CA ARG A 90 -15.05 13.25 7.25
C ARG A 90 -14.04 14.42 7.19
N ILE A 91 -12.74 14.15 7.37
CA ILE A 91 -11.71 15.20 7.45
C ILE A 91 -11.23 15.64 6.06
N SER A 92 -11.32 14.77 5.05
CA SER A 92 -10.89 15.12 3.68
C SER A 92 -11.94 15.84 2.83
N ASP A 93 -13.17 16.06 3.34
CA ASP A 93 -14.29 16.63 2.56
C ASP A 93 -14.99 17.81 3.28
N SER A 94 -14.38 18.41 4.31
CA SER A 94 -14.95 19.59 4.99
C SER A 94 -14.10 20.83 4.76
N GLU A 95 -14.31 21.46 3.60
CA GLU A 95 -14.17 22.90 3.46
C GLU A 95 -15.42 23.54 4.12
N SER A 96 -15.47 23.63 5.45
CA SER A 96 -16.54 24.38 6.13
C SER A 96 -15.95 25.22 7.24
N ASP A 97 -16.03 26.53 7.02
CA ASP A 97 -15.75 27.61 7.96
C ASP A 97 -16.62 27.43 9.20
N GLY A 98 -16.02 27.00 10.31
CA GLY A 98 -16.73 26.69 11.54
C GLY A 98 -15.76 26.28 12.63
N GLU A 99 -15.50 27.21 13.55
CA GLU A 99 -14.66 27.01 14.73
C GLU A 99 -15.25 25.92 15.63
N PHE A 100 -14.80 24.68 15.42
CA PHE A 100 -14.93 23.62 16.40
C PHE A 100 -13.53 23.17 16.81
N GLU A 101 -13.06 23.72 17.93
CA GLU A 101 -11.82 23.29 18.57
C GLU A 101 -11.95 21.84 19.05
N ILE A 102 -11.60 20.89 18.17
CA ILE A 102 -11.33 19.51 18.58
C ILE A 102 -9.94 19.50 19.22
N PRO A 103 -9.75 18.90 20.41
CA PRO A 103 -8.44 18.82 21.02
C PRO A 103 -7.48 18.14 20.04
N LYS A 104 -6.44 18.86 19.61
CA LYS A 104 -5.28 18.25 18.96
C LYS A 104 -4.74 17.22 19.94
N SER A 105 -5.13 15.95 19.76
CA SER A 105 -4.47 14.83 20.43
C SER A 105 -2.99 15.00 20.15
N LYS A 106 -2.20 15.19 21.21
CA LYS A 106 -0.78 15.50 21.14
C LYS A 106 -0.12 14.52 20.18
N GLY A 107 0.29 15.04 19.02
CA GLY A 107 0.98 14.31 17.97
C GLY A 107 2.15 13.55 18.56
N GLY A 108 1.98 12.24 18.72
CA GLY A 108 3.05 11.35 19.08
C GLY A 108 3.85 11.04 17.81
N ARG A 109 5.14 10.70 17.97
CA ARG A 109 6.01 10.22 16.89
C ARG A 109 5.42 9.04 16.09
N GLY A 110 4.45 8.32 16.67
CA GLY A 110 3.66 7.30 15.96
C GLY A 110 2.71 7.89 14.91
N ASP A 111 2.06 9.03 15.17
CA ASP A 111 1.05 9.60 14.27
C ASP A 111 1.61 10.01 12.89
N GLU A 112 2.89 10.42 12.85
CA GLU A 112 3.60 10.77 11.60
C GLU A 112 4.00 9.52 10.79
N GLU A 113 4.56 8.49 11.46
CA GLU A 113 4.88 7.20 10.83
C GLU A 113 3.61 6.53 10.27
N ASP A 114 2.49 6.73 10.94
CA ASP A 114 1.18 6.20 10.57
C ASP A 114 0.54 6.97 9.40
N ALA A 115 0.71 8.30 9.34
CA ALA A 115 0.31 9.11 8.18
C ALA A 115 1.10 8.73 6.92
N ASP A 116 2.39 8.45 7.09
CA ASP A 116 3.27 8.00 6.01
C ASP A 116 2.85 6.63 5.46
N ALA A 117 2.49 5.69 6.34
CA ALA A 117 1.99 4.38 5.92
C ALA A 117 0.70 4.49 5.08
N MET A 118 -0.22 5.38 5.46
CA MET A 118 -1.45 5.60 4.71
C MET A 118 -1.20 6.25 3.34
N ALA A 119 -0.27 7.21 3.28
CA ALA A 119 0.16 7.81 2.01
C ALA A 119 0.77 6.76 1.07
N ASP A 120 1.62 5.87 1.61
CA ASP A 120 2.26 4.81 0.86
C ASP A 120 1.23 3.77 0.37
N LEU A 121 0.26 3.38 1.21
CA LEU A 121 -0.85 2.51 0.82
C LEU A 121 -1.68 3.11 -0.32
N LYS A 122 -2.00 4.41 -0.24
CA LYS A 122 -2.72 5.13 -1.30
C LYS A 122 -1.92 5.12 -2.60
N MET A 123 -0.64 5.46 -2.54
CA MET A 123 0.24 5.49 -3.72
C MET A 123 0.30 4.13 -4.42
N ILE A 124 0.42 3.04 -3.66
CA ILE A 124 0.43 1.70 -4.22
C ILE A 124 -0.94 1.34 -4.82
N ALA A 125 -2.03 1.62 -4.10
CA ALA A 125 -3.39 1.29 -4.55
C ALA A 125 -3.77 2.03 -5.84
N ASP A 126 -3.42 3.32 -5.95
CA ASP A 126 -3.68 4.13 -7.14
C ASP A 126 -2.87 3.60 -8.34
N CYS A 127 -1.59 3.24 -8.13
CA CYS A 127 -0.74 2.65 -9.17
C CYS A 127 -1.29 1.30 -9.65
N MET A 128 -1.65 0.41 -8.72
CA MET A 128 -2.22 -0.90 -9.07
C MET A 128 -3.57 -0.76 -9.80
N THR A 129 -4.44 0.13 -9.33
CA THR A 129 -5.78 0.34 -9.91
C THR A 129 -5.69 0.93 -11.31
N SER A 130 -4.88 1.98 -11.51
CA SER A 130 -4.69 2.61 -12.82
C SER A 130 -4.01 1.69 -13.84
N SER A 131 -3.26 0.68 -13.39
CA SER A 131 -2.63 -0.34 -14.24
C SER A 131 -3.49 -1.58 -14.48
N GLY A 132 -4.73 -1.62 -13.99
CA GLY A 132 -5.67 -2.74 -14.18
C GLY A 132 -5.61 -3.87 -13.14
N TYR A 133 -4.86 -3.70 -12.05
CA TYR A 133 -4.65 -4.69 -10.96
C TYR A 133 -5.48 -4.37 -9.69
N GLY A 134 -6.57 -3.59 -9.84
CA GLY A 134 -7.42 -3.19 -8.72
C GLY A 134 -8.07 -4.39 -8.00
N LYS A 135 -8.37 -5.48 -8.71
CA LYS A 135 -8.95 -6.70 -8.12
C LYS A 135 -7.98 -7.39 -7.16
N GLU A 136 -6.71 -7.48 -7.53
CA GLU A 136 -5.64 -8.04 -6.71
C GLU A 136 -5.42 -7.18 -5.46
N CYS A 137 -5.35 -5.86 -5.63
CA CYS A 137 -5.24 -4.89 -4.53
C CYS A 137 -6.41 -5.05 -3.54
N PHE A 138 -7.64 -5.06 -4.05
CA PHE A 138 -8.85 -5.25 -3.23
C PHE A 138 -8.86 -6.60 -2.51
N ARG A 139 -8.45 -7.69 -3.17
CA ARG A 139 -8.38 -9.02 -2.56
C ARG A 139 -7.44 -9.06 -1.36
N ILE A 140 -6.30 -8.37 -1.46
CA ILE A 140 -5.33 -8.26 -0.35
C ILE A 140 -5.96 -7.49 0.82
N TYR A 141 -6.52 -6.32 0.55
CA TYR A 141 -7.20 -5.51 1.56
C TYR A 141 -8.32 -6.28 2.26
N LYS A 142 -9.21 -6.91 1.48
CA LYS A 142 -10.32 -7.72 1.99
C LYS A 142 -9.84 -8.85 2.90
N LYS A 143 -8.78 -9.56 2.50
CA LYS A 143 -8.20 -10.66 3.30
C LYS A 143 -7.68 -10.15 4.65
N ILE A 144 -6.96 -9.04 4.66
CA ILE A 144 -6.41 -8.47 5.89
C ILE A 144 -7.52 -7.93 6.79
N ARG A 145 -8.45 -7.12 6.25
CA ARG A 145 -9.60 -6.60 7.00
C ARG A 145 -10.44 -7.71 7.63
N LYS A 146 -10.76 -8.76 6.86
CA LYS A 146 -11.47 -9.93 7.39
C LYS A 146 -10.69 -10.58 8.54
N SER A 147 -9.39 -10.78 8.38
CA SER A 147 -8.56 -11.38 9.44
C SER A 147 -8.57 -10.56 10.72
N ILE A 148 -8.58 -9.23 10.62
CA ILE A 148 -8.60 -8.33 11.79
C ILE A 148 -9.96 -8.39 12.49
N ILE A 149 -11.05 -8.37 11.72
CA ILE A 149 -12.41 -8.48 12.27
C ILE A 149 -12.61 -9.83 12.97
N VAL A 150 -12.17 -10.93 12.33
CA VAL A 150 -12.27 -12.27 12.91
C VAL A 150 -11.48 -12.35 14.22
N GLU A 151 -10.24 -11.85 14.23
CA GLU A 151 -9.39 -11.83 15.43
C GLU A 151 -9.97 -10.95 16.55
N ALA A 152 -10.63 -9.84 16.22
CA ALA A 152 -11.31 -8.99 17.20
C ALA A 152 -12.56 -9.67 17.80
N LEU A 153 -13.35 -10.38 16.98
CA LEU A 153 -14.51 -11.15 17.45
C LEU A 153 -14.09 -12.32 18.35
N ASP A 154 -12.98 -12.97 18.01
CA ASP A 154 -12.32 -14.04 18.77
C ASP A 154 -11.97 -13.52 20.18
N GLN A 155 -11.24 -12.40 20.26
CA GLN A 155 -10.89 -11.74 21.51
C GLN A 155 -12.10 -11.33 22.36
N LEU A 156 -13.25 -11.10 21.74
CA LEU A 156 -14.51 -10.76 22.42
C LEU A 156 -15.35 -11.98 22.82
N GLY A 157 -14.89 -13.21 22.52
CA GLY A 157 -15.54 -14.47 22.92
C GLY A 157 -16.68 -14.92 22.01
N PHE A 158 -16.80 -14.38 20.79
CA PHE A 158 -17.89 -14.71 19.85
C PHE A 158 -17.68 -16.02 19.07
N GLU A 159 -16.60 -16.76 19.35
CA GLU A 159 -16.20 -17.99 18.64
C GLU A 159 -17.24 -19.13 18.69
N ASN A 160 -18.17 -19.07 19.63
CA ASN A 160 -19.12 -20.15 19.93
C ASN A 160 -20.61 -19.79 19.73
N LEU A 161 -20.94 -18.66 19.10
CA LEU A 161 -22.35 -18.36 18.75
C LEU A 161 -22.73 -19.03 17.42
N SER A 162 -22.87 -20.35 17.43
CA SER A 162 -23.71 -21.04 16.45
C SER A 162 -25.17 -20.93 16.90
N PHE A 163 -25.96 -20.07 16.27
CA PHE A 163 -27.42 -20.10 16.37
C PHE A 163 -28.01 -21.04 15.32
#